data_AF-A0A6P0H5F8-F1
#
_entry.id   AF-A0A6P0H5F8-F1
#
_cell.length_a   1.000
_cell.length_b   1.000
_cell.length_c   1.000
_cell.angle_alpha   90.00
_cell.angle_beta   90.00
_cell.angle_gamma   90.00
#
_symmetry.space_group_name_H-M   'P 1'
#
loop_
_entity.id
_entity.type
_entity.pdbx_description
1 polymer ?
#
loop_
_entity_poly.entity_id
_entity_poly.type
_entity_poly.pdbx_seq_one_letter_code
_entity_poly.pdbx_strand_id
1 'polypeptide(L)'
;MCPACGREDAIRVVHGLPDPELARAAERGLVVLGGCMVIEDQAALVCRTCRHEWGSSDDPTTDEQELAALVGVRYEDVVRAVGTGWRRVDVADGGVTWFVSGRPAQVALGVGAGMVTLGAVTAGGLGDARDSGRSFSRDDLLCSPEWLAQVAEEFARARRRTFRWCPTCREPHPPEEFAGYRGVCTGCAERHHGLGG
;
A
#
# COMPACT_ATOMS: atom_id res chain seq x y z
N MET A 1 10.22 -3.30 -16.85
CA MET A 1 11.26 -4.36 -16.91
C MET A 1 10.77 -5.57 -16.14
N CYS A 2 11.04 -6.80 -16.61
CA CYS A 2 10.68 -8.04 -15.91
C CYS A 2 11.56 -8.23 -14.65
N PRO A 3 10.97 -8.48 -13.46
CA PRO A 3 11.75 -8.63 -12.23
C PRO A 3 12.60 -9.92 -12.21
N ALA A 4 12.15 -11.00 -12.88
CA ALA A 4 12.89 -12.27 -12.90
C ALA A 4 14.11 -12.29 -13.83
N CYS A 5 14.04 -11.65 -15.01
CA CYS A 5 15.09 -11.78 -16.04
C CYS A 5 15.68 -10.45 -16.54
N GLY A 6 15.24 -9.30 -15.99
CA GLY A 6 15.79 -7.97 -16.31
C GLY A 6 15.51 -7.46 -17.73
N ARG A 7 14.71 -8.15 -18.55
CA ARG A 7 14.38 -7.72 -19.92
C ARG A 7 13.14 -6.83 -19.96
N GLU A 8 13.11 -5.88 -20.87
CA GLU A 8 11.93 -5.05 -21.17
C GLU A 8 10.96 -5.76 -22.11
N ASP A 9 10.43 -6.89 -21.66
CA ASP A 9 9.60 -7.78 -22.49
C ASP A 9 8.31 -8.19 -21.76
N ALA A 10 7.76 -7.23 -21.00
CA ALA A 10 6.52 -7.38 -20.22
C ALA A 10 5.30 -7.04 -21.09
N ILE A 11 4.32 -7.93 -21.11
CA ILE A 11 3.02 -7.71 -21.77
C ILE A 11 1.87 -7.90 -20.80
N ARG A 12 0.74 -7.26 -21.09
CA ARG A 12 -0.43 -7.29 -20.21
C ARG A 12 -1.21 -8.60 -20.36
N VAL A 13 -1.74 -9.06 -19.24
CA VAL A 13 -2.79 -10.07 -19.21
C VAL A 13 -4.13 -9.35 -19.32
N VAL A 14 -4.95 -9.75 -20.29
CA VAL A 14 -6.29 -9.19 -20.53
C VAL A 14 -7.32 -10.29 -20.33
N HIS A 15 -8.34 -9.98 -19.54
CA HIS A 15 -9.43 -10.91 -19.23
C HIS A 15 -10.72 -10.49 -19.95
N GLY A 16 -11.58 -11.47 -20.18
CA GLY A 16 -12.86 -11.29 -20.84
C GLY A 16 -12.93 -11.94 -22.22
N LEU A 17 -14.06 -11.76 -22.90
CA LEU A 17 -14.23 -12.23 -24.27
C LEU A 17 -13.49 -11.30 -25.23
N PRO A 18 -12.49 -11.78 -25.99
CA PRO A 18 -11.74 -10.91 -26.89
C PRO A 18 -12.58 -10.50 -28.09
N ASP A 19 -12.54 -9.22 -28.43
CA ASP A 19 -12.94 -8.76 -29.74
C ASP A 19 -11.87 -9.15 -30.80
N PRO A 20 -12.16 -9.00 -32.11
CA PRO A 20 -11.21 -9.36 -33.17
C PRO A 20 -9.87 -8.59 -33.12
N GLU A 21 -9.83 -7.39 -32.55
CA GLU A 21 -8.59 -6.62 -32.43
C GLU A 21 -7.70 -7.20 -31.32
N LEU A 22 -8.29 -7.49 -30.17
CA LEU A 22 -7.62 -8.12 -29.04
C LEU A 22 -7.13 -9.53 -29.38
N ALA A 23 -7.93 -10.31 -30.12
CA ALA A 23 -7.53 -11.64 -30.59
C ALA A 23 -6.26 -11.58 -31.46
N ARG A 24 -6.23 -10.67 -32.45
CA ARG A 24 -5.03 -10.49 -33.29
C ARG A 24 -3.84 -9.95 -32.50
N ALA A 25 -4.07 -9.11 -31.50
CA ALA A 25 -3.00 -8.62 -30.63
C ALA A 25 -2.38 -9.77 -29.82
N ALA A 26 -3.19 -10.72 -29.35
CA ALA A 26 -2.74 -11.92 -28.67
C ALA A 26 -1.93 -12.83 -29.60
N GLU A 27 -2.40 -13.05 -30.84
CA GLU A 27 -1.67 -13.82 -31.87
C GLU A 27 -0.29 -13.23 -32.17
N ARG A 28 -0.16 -11.89 -32.14
CA ARG A 28 1.11 -11.18 -32.31
C ARG A 28 1.99 -11.18 -31.04
N GLY A 29 1.54 -11.77 -29.94
CA GLY A 29 2.25 -11.77 -28.66
C GLY A 29 2.38 -10.37 -28.05
N LEU A 30 1.42 -9.48 -28.28
CA LEU A 30 1.38 -8.14 -27.69
C LEU A 30 0.61 -8.11 -26.36
N VAL A 31 -0.25 -9.10 -26.13
CA VAL A 31 -1.03 -9.32 -24.90
C VAL A 31 -1.18 -10.83 -24.66
N VAL A 32 -1.48 -11.23 -23.43
CA VAL A 32 -1.92 -12.60 -23.11
C VAL A 32 -3.38 -12.58 -22.71
N LEU A 33 -4.16 -13.53 -23.21
CA LEU A 33 -5.56 -13.71 -22.79
C LEU A 33 -5.59 -14.54 -21.51
N GLY A 34 -5.96 -13.92 -20.40
CA GLY A 34 -6.02 -14.54 -19.07
C GLY A 34 -7.29 -15.35 -18.81
N GLY A 35 -8.09 -15.60 -19.84
CA GLY A 35 -9.38 -16.28 -19.75
C GLY A 35 -10.58 -15.32 -19.63
N CYS A 36 -11.78 -15.89 -19.56
CA CYS A 36 -13.04 -15.12 -19.57
C CYS A 36 -13.49 -14.64 -18.18
N MET A 37 -12.99 -15.25 -17.10
CA MET A 37 -13.31 -14.87 -15.73
C MET A 37 -12.15 -14.14 -15.09
N VAL A 38 -12.45 -13.02 -14.45
CA VAL A 38 -11.53 -12.30 -13.57
C VAL A 38 -11.67 -12.92 -12.18
N ILE A 39 -10.58 -13.45 -11.66
CA ILE A 39 -10.47 -13.91 -10.27
C ILE A 39 -9.61 -12.86 -9.56
N GLU A 40 -9.86 -12.63 -8.26
CA GLU A 40 -8.95 -11.82 -7.43
C GLU A 40 -7.52 -12.41 -7.48
N ASP A 41 -6.50 -11.56 -7.35
CA ASP A 41 -5.07 -11.93 -7.33
C ASP A 41 -4.49 -12.49 -8.64
N GLN A 42 -5.12 -12.24 -9.78
CA GLN A 42 -4.53 -12.59 -11.08
C GLN A 42 -3.40 -11.63 -11.48
N ALA A 43 -2.33 -12.18 -12.06
CA ALA A 43 -1.21 -11.40 -12.56
C ALA A 43 -1.67 -10.43 -13.67
N ALA A 44 -1.32 -9.16 -13.55
CA ALA A 44 -1.60 -8.15 -14.57
C ALA A 44 -0.59 -8.19 -15.74
N LEU A 45 0.59 -8.79 -15.52
CA LEU A 45 1.71 -8.77 -16.44
C LEU A 45 2.37 -10.16 -16.56
N VAL A 46 2.89 -10.44 -17.75
CA VAL A 46 3.70 -11.63 -18.02
C VAL A 46 4.90 -11.27 -18.89
N CYS A 47 6.05 -11.87 -18.63
CA CYS A 47 7.24 -11.70 -19.45
C CYS A 47 7.19 -12.65 -20.64
N ARG A 48 7.29 -12.14 -21.86
CA ARG A 48 7.33 -12.98 -23.07
C ARG A 48 8.57 -13.88 -23.13
N THR A 49 9.70 -13.41 -22.61
CA THR A 49 10.95 -14.18 -22.64
C THR A 49 10.98 -15.32 -21.62
N CYS A 50 10.69 -15.05 -20.34
CA CYS A 50 10.83 -16.04 -19.26
C CYS A 50 9.52 -16.58 -18.71
N ARG A 51 8.37 -16.05 -19.18
CA ARG A 51 7.01 -16.40 -18.73
C ARG A 51 6.75 -16.19 -17.24
N HIS A 52 7.56 -15.37 -16.57
CA HIS A 52 7.26 -14.93 -15.22
C HIS A 52 6.02 -14.03 -15.23
N GLU A 53 5.11 -14.25 -14.29
CA GLU A 53 3.85 -13.52 -14.11
C GLU A 53 3.96 -12.66 -12.84
N TRP A 54 3.49 -11.41 -12.89
CA TRP A 54 3.48 -10.50 -11.75
C TRP A 54 2.42 -9.38 -11.91
N GLY A 55 2.26 -8.55 -10.88
CA GLY A 55 1.28 -7.48 -10.81
C GLY A 55 -0.10 -7.93 -10.33
N SER A 56 -0.18 -9.09 -9.67
CA SER A 56 -1.31 -9.45 -8.81
C SER A 56 -1.36 -8.56 -7.57
N SER A 57 -2.48 -8.57 -6.84
CA SER A 57 -2.58 -7.91 -5.53
C SER A 57 -1.66 -8.51 -4.47
N ASP A 58 -1.20 -9.76 -4.67
CA ASP A 58 -0.24 -10.44 -3.81
C ASP A 58 1.22 -10.11 -4.15
N ASP A 59 1.47 -9.48 -5.30
CA ASP A 59 2.82 -9.09 -5.66
C ASP A 59 3.28 -7.85 -4.88
N PRO A 60 4.51 -7.85 -4.37
CA PRO A 60 5.00 -6.73 -3.59
C PRO A 60 5.14 -5.48 -4.47
N THR A 61 4.56 -4.38 -4.00
CA THR A 61 4.82 -3.06 -4.57
C THR A 61 6.28 -2.65 -4.36
N THR A 62 6.77 -1.67 -5.12
CA THR A 62 8.14 -1.16 -4.96
C THR A 62 8.44 -0.71 -3.53
N ASP A 63 7.48 -0.04 -2.88
CA ASP A 63 7.62 0.43 -1.51
C ASP A 63 7.67 -0.75 -0.51
N GLU A 64 6.90 -1.82 -0.74
CA GLU A 64 6.93 -3.02 0.09
C GLU A 64 8.21 -3.84 -0.10
N GLN A 65 8.76 -3.87 -1.32
CA GLN A 65 10.08 -4.47 -1.58
C GLN A 65 11.18 -3.69 -0.87
N GLU A 66 11.12 -2.35 -0.90
CA GLU A 66 12.05 -1.50 -0.17
C GLU A 66 11.93 -1.71 1.33
N LEU A 67 10.71 -1.75 1.87
CA LEU A 67 10.45 -2.05 3.28
C LEU A 67 11.08 -3.39 3.68
N ALA A 68 10.82 -4.46 2.92
CA ALA A 68 11.40 -5.77 3.19
C ALA A 68 12.94 -5.74 3.16
N ALA A 69 13.52 -5.02 2.19
CA ALA A 69 14.97 -4.87 2.05
C ALA A 69 15.59 -4.09 3.24
N LEU A 70 14.95 -3.00 3.69
CA LEU A 70 15.41 -2.19 4.81
C LEU A 70 15.35 -2.95 6.14
N VAL A 71 14.32 -3.77 6.34
CA VAL A 71 14.20 -4.64 7.52
C VAL A 71 15.14 -5.86 7.42
N GLY A 72 15.56 -6.23 6.20
CA GLY A 72 16.43 -7.37 5.94
C GLY A 72 15.70 -8.72 6.05
N VAL A 73 14.45 -8.78 5.62
CA VAL A 73 13.60 -9.98 5.64
C VAL A 73 12.97 -10.22 4.27
N ARG A 74 12.29 -11.35 4.07
CA ARG A 74 11.54 -11.58 2.82
C ARG A 74 10.22 -10.80 2.86
N TYR A 75 9.68 -10.46 1.70
CA TYR A 75 8.36 -9.83 1.59
C TYR A 75 7.26 -10.64 2.32
N GLU A 76 7.26 -11.96 2.18
CA GLU A 76 6.30 -12.84 2.87
C GLU A 76 6.36 -12.69 4.40
N ASP A 77 7.53 -12.41 4.97
CA ASP A 77 7.67 -12.18 6.41
C ASP A 77 7.02 -10.84 6.81
N VAL A 78 7.15 -9.81 5.97
CA VAL A 78 6.47 -8.51 6.16
C VAL A 78 4.96 -8.70 6.09
N VAL A 79 4.45 -9.40 5.07
CA VAL A 79 3.01 -9.67 4.93
C VAL A 79 2.47 -10.41 6.14
N ARG A 80 3.19 -11.44 6.61
CA ARG A 80 2.81 -12.21 7.80
C ARG A 80 2.80 -11.36 9.08
N ALA A 81 3.75 -10.42 9.20
CA ALA A 81 3.90 -9.62 10.41
C ALA A 81 2.99 -8.38 10.45
N VAL A 82 2.77 -7.72 9.32
CA VAL A 82 2.12 -6.39 9.29
C VAL A 82 1.17 -6.19 8.10
N GLY A 83 0.91 -7.23 7.30
CA GLY A 83 0.04 -7.17 6.13
C GLY A 83 0.62 -6.37 4.96
N THR A 84 -0.24 -6.03 4.00
CA THR A 84 0.11 -5.32 2.76
C THR A 84 -0.37 -3.87 2.77
N GLY A 85 -0.13 -3.15 1.67
CA GLY A 85 -0.62 -1.79 1.44
C GLY A 85 0.29 -0.69 1.99
N TRP A 86 1.56 -1.01 2.22
CA TRP A 86 2.56 -0.06 2.71
C TRP A 86 3.03 0.85 1.57
N ARG A 87 3.02 2.16 1.83
CA ARG A 87 3.62 3.16 0.95
C ARG A 87 4.65 3.98 1.68
N ARG A 88 5.76 4.27 1.02
CA ARG A 88 6.80 5.14 1.55
C ARG A 88 6.26 6.56 1.72
N VAL A 89 6.69 7.24 2.77
CA VAL A 89 6.46 8.67 2.98
C VAL A 89 7.80 9.37 3.15
N ASP A 90 8.07 10.35 2.29
CA ASP A 90 9.31 11.11 2.34
C ASP A 90 9.25 12.18 3.44
N VAL A 91 9.77 11.83 4.61
CA VAL A 91 9.93 12.75 5.75
C VAL A 91 11.36 12.67 6.24
N ALA A 92 11.98 13.84 6.48
CA ALA A 92 13.31 13.92 7.05
C ALA A 92 13.25 13.59 8.55
N ASP A 93 13.57 12.35 8.92
CA ASP A 93 13.44 11.89 10.31
C ASP A 93 14.69 11.15 10.84
N GLY A 94 15.83 11.82 10.88
CA GLY A 94 17.01 11.35 11.63
C GLY A 94 17.53 9.96 11.24
N GLY A 95 17.36 9.54 9.99
CA GLY A 95 17.78 8.22 9.50
C GLY A 95 16.72 7.12 9.59
N VAL A 96 15.50 7.45 10.01
CA VAL A 96 14.33 6.56 9.96
C VAL A 96 13.63 6.74 8.62
N THR A 97 13.35 5.62 7.95
CA THR A 97 12.49 5.60 6.76
C THR A 97 11.08 5.19 7.16
N TRP A 98 10.08 5.98 6.76
CA TRP A 98 8.69 5.76 7.15
C TRP A 98 7.83 5.24 6.00
N PHE A 99 6.92 4.34 6.37
CA PHE A 99 5.88 3.78 5.53
C PHE A 99 4.52 3.95 6.21
N VAL A 100 3.44 4.05 5.44
CA VAL A 100 2.08 4.09 5.96
C VAL A 100 1.17 3.10 5.25
N SER A 101 0.21 2.55 5.98
CA SER A 101 -0.83 1.68 5.44
C SER A 101 -2.24 2.19 5.77
N GLY A 102 -3.20 1.84 4.90
CA GLY A 102 -4.59 2.28 4.95
C GLY A 102 -4.90 3.50 4.07
N ARG A 103 -6.17 3.61 3.65
CA ARG A 103 -6.75 4.80 3.02
C ARG A 103 -8.05 5.19 3.74
N PRO A 104 -8.11 6.32 4.47
CA PRO A 104 -6.99 7.18 4.87
C PRO A 104 -5.88 6.44 5.63
N ALA A 105 -4.69 7.03 5.72
CA ALA A 105 -3.57 6.42 6.43
C ALA A 105 -3.93 6.18 7.92
N GLN A 106 -3.67 4.97 8.38
CA GLN A 106 -4.09 4.49 9.70
C GLN A 106 -2.89 4.17 10.59
N VAL A 107 -1.90 3.50 10.03
CA VAL A 107 -0.71 3.00 10.74
C VAL A 107 0.53 3.44 10.00
N ALA A 108 1.57 3.78 10.75
CA ALA A 108 2.90 4.07 10.29
C ALA A 108 3.87 2.99 10.75
N LEU A 109 4.87 2.71 9.91
CA LEU A 109 5.97 1.81 10.17
C LEU A 109 7.28 2.53 9.84
N GLY A 110 8.13 2.75 10.84
CA GLY A 110 9.44 3.37 10.70
C GLY A 110 10.55 2.32 10.79
N VAL A 111 11.49 2.34 9.86
CA VAL A 111 12.69 1.47 9.88
C VAL A 111 13.92 2.33 10.09
N GLY A 112 14.66 2.11 11.17
CA GLY A 112 15.86 2.86 11.50
C GLY A 112 16.66 2.21 12.63
N ALA A 113 17.99 2.34 12.59
CA ALA A 113 18.90 1.77 13.58
C ALA A 113 18.70 0.24 13.84
N GLY A 114 18.28 -0.51 12.81
CA GLY A 114 18.01 -1.95 12.91
C GLY A 114 16.70 -2.32 13.61
N MET A 115 15.87 -1.32 13.95
CA MET A 115 14.58 -1.49 14.60
C MET A 115 13.43 -1.10 13.67
N VAL A 116 12.28 -1.73 13.90
CA VAL A 116 11.00 -1.43 13.25
C VAL A 116 10.07 -0.81 14.28
N THR A 117 9.51 0.36 14.02
CA THR A 117 8.60 1.07 14.93
C THR A 117 7.22 1.19 14.32
N LEU A 118 6.19 0.65 14.98
CA LEU A 118 4.79 0.80 14.59
C LEU A 118 4.12 1.90 15.42
N GLY A 119 3.33 2.75 14.78
CA GLY A 119 2.56 3.79 15.45
C GLY A 119 1.30 4.19 14.68
N ALA A 120 0.40 4.93 15.33
CA ALA A 120 -0.77 5.49 14.65
C ALA A 120 -0.38 6.71 13.80
N VAL A 121 -1.02 6.88 12.64
CA VAL A 121 -0.94 8.12 11.87
C VAL A 121 -1.99 9.08 12.43
N THR A 122 -1.57 10.15 13.08
CA THR A 122 -2.47 11.15 13.71
C THR A 122 -2.39 12.51 13.01
N ALA A 123 -3.13 13.49 13.52
CA ALA A 123 -3.00 14.88 13.08
C ALA A 123 -1.60 15.48 13.36
N GLY A 124 -0.86 14.94 14.34
CA GLY A 124 0.55 15.27 14.58
C GLY A 124 1.51 14.71 13.54
N GLY A 125 0.99 13.95 12.56
CA GLY A 125 1.78 13.32 11.51
C GLY A 125 2.56 12.10 12.03
N LEU A 126 3.74 11.90 11.47
CA LEU A 126 4.62 10.76 11.81
C LEU A 126 5.40 10.97 13.12
N GLY A 127 5.42 12.19 13.67
CA GLY A 127 6.08 12.48 14.96
C GLY A 127 5.44 11.69 16.11
N ASP A 128 4.11 11.65 16.16
CA ASP A 128 3.40 10.87 17.18
C ASP A 128 3.67 9.36 17.04
N ALA A 129 3.79 8.86 15.82
CA ALA A 129 4.14 7.46 15.56
C ALA A 129 5.55 7.12 16.06
N ARG A 130 6.48 8.08 16.03
CA ARG A 130 7.82 7.94 16.60
C ARG A 130 7.81 7.96 18.12
N ASP A 131 7.09 8.91 18.71
CA ASP A 131 7.16 9.18 20.15
C ASP A 131 6.31 8.21 20.99
N SER A 132 5.18 7.77 20.44
CA SER A 132 4.22 6.87 21.10
C SER A 132 4.13 5.48 20.48
N GLY A 133 4.92 5.23 19.44
CA GLY A 133 5.00 3.95 18.77
C GLY A 133 5.63 2.85 19.62
N ARG A 134 5.53 1.62 19.11
CA ARG A 134 6.17 0.44 19.69
C ARG A 134 7.26 -0.04 18.75
N SER A 135 8.46 -0.25 19.30
CA SER A 135 9.61 -0.73 18.53
C SER A 135 9.81 -2.24 18.69
N PHE A 136 10.23 -2.86 17.60
CA PHE A 136 10.44 -4.29 17.44
C PHE A 136 11.79 -4.50 16.75
N SER A 137 12.44 -5.60 17.08
CA SER A 137 13.63 -6.06 16.36
C SER A 137 13.23 -6.80 15.08
N ARG A 138 14.22 -7.05 14.23
CA ARG A 138 14.07 -7.98 13.10
C ARG A 138 13.67 -9.39 13.56
N ASP A 139 14.19 -9.84 14.70
CA ASP A 139 13.89 -11.19 15.21
C ASP A 139 12.44 -11.30 15.69
N ASP A 140 11.87 -10.23 16.25
CA ASP A 140 10.45 -10.19 16.61
C ASP A 140 9.56 -10.37 15.36
N LEU A 141 9.94 -9.76 14.23
CA LEU A 141 9.26 -9.91 12.94
C LEU A 141 9.25 -11.36 12.44
N LEU A 142 10.35 -12.07 12.64
CA LEU A 142 10.55 -13.44 12.14
C LEU A 142 9.93 -14.49 13.06
N CYS A 143 10.10 -14.30 14.37
CA CYS A 143 9.77 -15.29 15.39
C CYS A 143 8.40 -15.07 16.04
N SER A 144 7.90 -13.83 16.10
CA SER A 144 6.61 -13.47 16.72
C SER A 144 5.79 -12.49 15.85
N PRO A 145 5.57 -12.79 14.56
CA PRO A 145 4.88 -11.89 13.64
C PRO A 145 3.45 -11.51 14.08
N GLU A 146 2.76 -12.41 14.78
CA GLU A 146 1.41 -12.19 15.29
C GLU A 146 1.32 -11.04 16.30
N TRP A 147 2.39 -10.81 17.05
CA TRP A 147 2.43 -9.72 18.02
C TRP A 147 2.52 -8.36 17.33
N LEU A 148 3.31 -8.27 16.26
CA LEU A 148 3.39 -7.07 15.42
C LEU A 148 2.06 -6.82 14.72
N ALA A 149 1.42 -7.87 14.19
CA ALA A 149 0.13 -7.77 13.52
C ALA A 149 -0.94 -7.26 14.49
N GLN A 150 -0.94 -7.75 15.73
CA GLN A 150 -1.85 -7.29 16.77
C GLN A 150 -1.66 -5.80 17.09
N VAL A 151 -0.42 -5.34 17.23
CA VAL A 151 -0.12 -3.93 17.52
C VAL A 151 -0.48 -3.03 16.33
N ALA A 152 -0.17 -3.45 15.11
CA ALA A 152 -0.57 -2.73 13.90
C ALA A 152 -2.10 -2.59 13.83
N GLU A 153 -2.85 -3.68 14.07
CA GLU A 153 -4.32 -3.64 14.07
C GLU A 153 -4.89 -2.82 15.24
N GLU A 154 -4.25 -2.81 16.42
CA GLU A 154 -4.62 -1.95 17.53
C GLU A 154 -4.59 -0.47 17.11
N PHE A 155 -3.47 -0.02 16.54
CA PHE A 155 -3.34 1.34 16.02
C PHE A 155 -4.31 1.63 14.88
N ALA A 156 -4.46 0.70 13.95
CA ALA A 156 -5.35 0.86 12.80
C ALA A 156 -6.80 1.02 13.25
N ARG A 157 -7.27 0.13 14.13
CA ARG A 157 -8.63 0.14 14.68
C ARG A 157 -8.90 1.40 15.49
N ALA A 158 -7.96 1.81 16.33
CA ALA A 158 -8.07 3.05 17.10
C ALA A 158 -8.23 4.26 16.15
N ARG A 159 -7.40 4.31 15.11
CA ARG A 159 -7.42 5.41 14.13
C ARG A 159 -8.70 5.44 13.29
N ARG A 160 -9.16 4.29 12.76
CA ARG A 160 -10.40 4.20 11.97
C ARG A 160 -11.64 4.75 12.69
N ARG A 161 -11.71 4.63 14.02
CA ARG A 161 -12.82 5.15 14.84
C ARG A 161 -12.89 6.68 14.87
N THR A 162 -11.82 7.36 14.48
CA THR A 162 -11.77 8.83 14.46
C THR A 162 -12.19 9.42 13.11
N PHE A 163 -12.29 8.59 12.08
CA PHE A 163 -12.58 9.05 10.72
C PHE A 163 -14.02 9.57 10.60
N ARG A 164 -14.19 10.55 9.72
CA ARG A 164 -15.46 11.20 9.43
C ARG A 164 -15.86 10.89 8.00
N TRP A 165 -17.15 10.65 7.79
CA TRP A 165 -17.70 10.38 6.47
C TRP A 165 -18.06 11.67 5.75
N CYS A 166 -17.51 11.89 4.56
CA CYS A 166 -17.88 13.03 3.73
C CYS A 166 -19.10 12.70 2.85
N PRO A 167 -20.23 13.42 2.97
CA PRO A 167 -21.41 13.14 2.16
C PRO A 167 -21.24 13.51 0.68
N THR A 168 -20.28 14.39 0.35
CA THR A 168 -20.06 14.88 -1.02
C THR A 168 -19.26 13.89 -1.86
N CYS A 169 -18.08 13.47 -1.41
CA CYS A 169 -17.25 12.48 -2.12
C CYS A 169 -17.58 11.03 -1.76
N ARG A 170 -18.35 10.79 -0.67
CA ARG A 170 -18.71 9.46 -0.17
C ARG A 170 -17.49 8.61 0.22
N GLU A 171 -16.53 9.26 0.87
CA GLU A 171 -15.31 8.62 1.37
C GLU A 171 -15.08 8.98 2.84
N PRO A 172 -14.42 8.09 3.61
CA PRO A 172 -13.93 8.42 4.95
C PRO A 172 -12.69 9.31 4.87
N HIS A 173 -12.63 10.31 5.74
CA HIS A 173 -11.49 11.22 5.88
C HIS A 173 -11.04 11.32 7.33
N PRO A 174 -9.75 11.62 7.57
CA PRO A 174 -9.29 11.93 8.91
C PRO A 174 -9.93 13.26 9.40
N PRO A 175 -10.17 13.41 10.71
CA PRO A 175 -10.85 14.58 11.27
C PRO A 175 -10.13 15.90 11.01
N GLU A 176 -8.81 15.90 10.89
CA GLU A 176 -8.00 17.07 10.53
C GLU A 176 -8.16 17.52 9.07
N GLU A 177 -8.65 16.64 8.17
CA GLU A 177 -9.01 16.98 6.78
C GLU A 177 -10.49 17.38 6.65
N PHE A 178 -11.18 17.64 7.77
CA PHE A 178 -12.58 18.00 7.75
C PHE A 178 -12.77 19.50 7.98
N ALA A 179 -13.47 20.17 7.06
CA ALA A 179 -13.84 21.57 7.21
C ALA A 179 -14.92 21.68 8.31
N GLY A 180 -14.51 22.08 9.51
CA GLY A 180 -15.25 21.94 10.77
C GLY A 180 -16.76 22.24 10.70
N TYR A 181 -17.17 23.33 10.05
CA TYR A 181 -18.56 23.80 10.10
C TYR A 181 -19.50 23.20 9.04
N ARG A 182 -18.99 22.53 7.99
CA ARG A 182 -19.83 22.03 6.88
C ARG A 182 -20.05 20.53 6.88
N GLY A 183 -19.35 19.78 7.73
CA GLY A 183 -19.44 18.33 7.73
C GLY A 183 -18.97 17.69 6.41
N VAL A 184 -18.03 18.33 5.71
CA VAL A 184 -17.41 17.82 4.47
C VAL A 184 -15.88 17.89 4.58
N CYS A 185 -15.18 17.10 3.78
CA CYS A 185 -13.71 17.16 3.71
C CYS A 185 -13.22 18.46 3.05
N THR A 186 -12.02 18.89 3.40
CA THR A 186 -11.38 20.13 2.89
C THR A 186 -11.34 20.16 1.36
N GLY A 187 -11.01 19.05 0.71
CA GLY A 187 -11.01 18.98 -0.76
C GLY A 187 -12.38 19.22 -1.40
N CYS A 188 -13.47 18.76 -0.78
CA CYS A 188 -14.82 19.10 -1.25
C CYS A 188 -15.22 20.53 -0.88
N ALA A 189 -14.75 21.05 0.25
CA ALA A 189 -14.93 22.44 0.67
C ALA A 189 -14.25 23.44 -0.29
N GLU A 190 -13.11 23.07 -0.85
CA GLU A 190 -12.41 23.87 -1.87
C GLU A 190 -13.14 23.79 -3.21
N ARG A 191 -13.33 22.57 -3.74
CA ARG A 191 -13.83 22.35 -5.11
C ARG A 191 -15.28 22.76 -5.34
N HIS A 192 -16.15 22.57 -4.36
CA HIS A 192 -17.60 22.75 -4.55
C HIS A 192 -18.17 23.93 -3.77
N HIS A 193 -17.35 24.55 -2.93
CA HIS A 193 -17.82 25.43 -1.86
C HIS A 193 -17.01 26.73 -1.73
N GLY A 194 -15.97 26.91 -2.55
CA GLY A 194 -15.34 28.21 -2.81
C GLY A 194 -14.36 28.70 -1.74
N LEU A 195 -13.76 27.79 -0.95
CA LEU A 195 -12.79 28.15 0.09
C LEU A 195 -11.37 27.81 -0.35
N GLY A 196 -10.84 28.56 -1.32
CA GLY A 196 -9.38 28.71 -1.45
C GLY A 196 -8.96 29.86 -0.53
N GLY A 197 -8.26 29.53 0.56
CA GLY A 197 -7.60 30.50 1.44
C GLY A 197 -6.10 30.47 1.19
#